data_AF-A0A261KPF8-F1
#
_entry.id   AF-A0A261KPF8-F1
#
_cell.length_a   1.000
_cell.length_b   1.000
_cell.length_c   1.000
_cell.angle_alpha   90.00
_cell.angle_beta   90.00
_cell.angle_gamma   90.00
#
_symmetry.space_group_name_H-M   'P 1'
#
loop_
_entity.id
_entity.type
_entity.pdbx_description
1 polymer ?
#
loop_
_entity_poly.entity_id
_entity_poly.type
_entity_poly.pdbx_seq_one_letter_code
_entity_poly.pdbx_strand_id
1 'polypeptide(L)'
;MYYRVVVHTANIQDTQGAKSIFLQAKHDAPNLKIVWADQGYRGKLEKSVAMVCGWKLAIVNRTEKGFKVLPRRWVVERTLARARP
;
A
#
# COMPACT_ATOMS: atom_id res chain seq x y z
N MET A 1 2.64 15.58 -5.38
CA MET A 1 2.95 14.15 -5.53
C MET A 1 3.51 13.69 -4.20
N TYR A 2 2.73 12.91 -3.44
CA TYR A 2 3.10 12.55 -2.06
C TYR A 2 3.59 11.11 -2.04
N TYR A 3 4.91 10.93 -1.95
CA TYR A 3 5.49 9.62 -1.67
C TYR A 3 5.81 9.53 -0.19
N ARG A 4 5.39 8.44 0.44
CA ARG A 4 5.70 8.13 1.83
C ARG A 4 6.42 6.80 1.88
N VAL A 5 7.51 6.76 2.63
CA VAL A 5 8.27 5.56 2.93
C VAL A 5 8.40 5.47 4.45
N VAL A 6 8.04 4.32 5.01
CA VAL A 6 8.25 4.02 6.42
C VAL A 6 9.13 2.77 6.49
N VAL A 7 10.26 2.89 7.19
CA VAL A 7 11.20 1.80 7.41
C VAL A 7 10.97 1.25 8.82
N HIS A 8 10.88 -0.07 8.92
CA HIS A 8 10.66 -0.78 10.17
C HIS A 8 11.79 -1.79 10.39
N THR A 9 12.08 -2.10 11.65
CA THR A 9 13.00 -3.21 11.97
C THR A 9 12.40 -4.54 11.52
N ALA A 10 13.24 -5.49 11.09
CA ALA A 10 12.80 -6.78 10.53
C ALA A 10 11.94 -7.66 11.46
N ASN A 11 11.93 -7.40 12.77
CA ASN A 11 11.06 -8.07 13.75
C ASN A 11 9.58 -7.62 13.68
N ILE A 12 9.27 -6.52 12.99
CA ILE A 12 7.91 -6.01 12.89
C ILE A 12 7.24 -6.65 11.68
N GLN A 13 6.17 -7.39 11.93
CA GLN A 13 5.34 -7.93 10.86
C GLN A 13 4.73 -6.79 10.03
N ASP A 14 4.72 -6.95 8.70
CA ASP A 14 4.21 -5.96 7.74
C ASP A 14 2.81 -5.44 8.09
N THR A 15 1.94 -6.31 8.61
CA THR A 15 0.59 -5.98 9.08
C THR A 15 0.58 -4.92 10.19
N GLN A 16 1.56 -4.94 11.09
CA GLN A 16 1.68 -3.92 12.14
C GLN A 16 2.34 -2.66 11.60
N GLY A 17 3.41 -2.79 10.80
CA GLY A 17 4.10 -1.65 10.19
C GLY A 17 3.17 -0.80 9.31
N ALA A 18 2.33 -1.46 8.51
CA ALA A 18 1.42 -0.82 7.57
C ALA A 18 0.36 0.10 8.21
N LYS A 19 0.03 -0.08 9.49
CA LYS A 19 -0.94 0.80 10.17
C LYS A 19 -0.46 2.25 10.21
N SER A 20 0.84 2.45 10.46
CA SER A 20 1.44 3.78 10.58
C SER A 20 1.34 4.56 9.27
N ILE A 21 1.64 3.89 8.15
CA ILE A 21 1.60 4.52 6.83
C ILE A 21 0.16 4.79 6.37
N PHE A 22 -0.82 3.96 6.73
CA PHE A 22 -2.22 4.21 6.39
C PHE A 22 -2.81 5.41 7.14
N LEU A 23 -2.49 5.56 8.43
CA LEU A 23 -2.92 6.72 9.21
C LEU A 23 -2.37 8.02 8.63
N GLN A 24 -1.09 8.04 8.27
CA GLN A 24 -0.48 9.21 7.64
C GLN A 24 -1.04 9.47 6.24
N ALA A 25 -1.19 8.43 5.42
CA ALA A 25 -1.78 8.57 4.10
C ALA A 25 -3.24 9.07 4.16
N LYS A 26 -3.97 8.79 5.24
CA LYS A 26 -5.34 9.30 5.43
C LYS A 26 -5.37 10.80 5.62
N HIS A 27 -4.37 11.32 6.33
CA HIS A 27 -4.18 12.75 6.48
C HIS A 27 -3.81 13.43 5.15
N ASP A 28 -2.87 12.86 4.39
CA ASP A 28 -2.38 13.48 3.15
C ASP A 28 -3.34 13.33 1.96
N ALA A 29 -4.08 12.22 1.91
CA ALA A 29 -4.98 11.84 0.84
C ALA A 29 -6.38 11.52 1.38
N PRO A 30 -7.13 12.52 1.88
CA PRO A 30 -8.43 12.30 2.53
C PRO A 30 -9.46 11.63 1.61
N ASN A 31 -9.33 11.85 0.29
CA ASN A 31 -10.19 11.31 -0.76
C ASN A 31 -9.80 9.90 -1.24
N LEU A 32 -8.72 9.30 -0.71
CA LEU A 32 -8.38 7.93 -1.05
C LEU A 32 -9.53 6.99 -0.68
N LYS A 33 -9.82 5.99 -1.54
CA LYS A 33 -10.94 5.04 -1.35
C LYS A 33 -10.51 3.58 -1.45
N ILE A 34 -9.53 3.28 -2.30
CA ILE A 34 -9.09 1.91 -2.59
C ILE A 34 -7.58 1.84 -2.40
N VAL A 35 -7.14 0.81 -1.69
CA VAL A 35 -5.73 0.45 -1.51
C VAL A 35 -5.56 -0.98 -1.98
N TRP A 36 -4.60 -1.24 -2.87
CA TRP A 36 -4.26 -2.61 -3.26
C TRP A 36 -3.11 -3.12 -2.41
N ALA A 37 -3.23 -4.35 -1.91
CA ALA A 37 -2.18 -5.00 -1.14
C ALA A 37 -2.06 -6.49 -1.51
N ASP A 38 -0.91 -7.07 -1.18
CA ASP A 38 -0.63 -8.49 -1.37
C ASP A 38 -1.38 -9.38 -0.35
N GLN A 39 -1.45 -10.68 -0.62
CA GLN A 39 -2.06 -11.70 0.25
C GLN A 39 -1.49 -11.73 1.68
N GLY A 40 -0.23 -11.33 1.89
CA GLY A 40 0.41 -11.23 3.21
C GLY A 40 -0.25 -10.20 4.15
N TYR A 41 -1.03 -9.26 3.60
CA TYR A 41 -1.74 -8.23 4.37
C TYR A 41 -3.17 -8.60 4.74
N ARG A 42 -3.59 -9.85 4.48
CA ARG A 42 -4.95 -10.31 4.75
C ARG A 42 -5.24 -10.37 6.27
N GLY A 43 -6.51 -10.23 6.64
CA GLY A 43 -6.98 -10.48 8.00
C GLY A 43 -7.20 -9.21 8.82
N LYS A 44 -6.50 -9.07 9.96
CA LYS A 44 -6.76 -7.99 10.92
C LYS A 44 -6.54 -6.59 10.34
N LEU A 45 -5.62 -6.44 9.39
CA LEU A 45 -5.31 -5.14 8.78
C LEU A 45 -6.44 -4.63 7.88
N GLU A 46 -7.02 -5.49 7.05
CA GLU A 46 -8.15 -5.13 6.18
C GLU A 46 -9.31 -4.52 6.98
N LYS A 47 -9.68 -5.17 8.09
CA LYS A 47 -10.71 -4.67 9.00
C LYS A 47 -10.30 -3.34 9.64
N SER A 48 -9.05 -3.23 10.10
CA SER A 48 -8.53 -2.02 10.72
C SER A 48 -8.52 -0.84 9.74
N VAL A 49 -8.15 -1.05 8.47
CA VAL A 49 -8.10 -0.01 7.44
C VAL A 49 -9.50 0.45 7.05
N ALA A 50 -10.44 -0.50 6.91
CA ALA A 50 -11.84 -0.16 6.67
C ALA A 50 -12.43 0.66 7.81
N MET A 51 -12.17 0.27 9.06
CA MET A 51 -12.72 0.94 10.24
C MET A 51 -12.08 2.32 10.50
N VAL A 52 -10.76 2.43 10.39
CA VAL A 52 -10.02 3.65 10.76
C VAL A 52 -9.95 4.65 9.62
N CYS A 53 -9.75 4.18 8.38
CA CYS A 53 -9.52 5.05 7.22
C CYS A 53 -10.75 5.17 6.31
N GLY A 54 -11.72 4.26 6.44
CA GLY A 54 -12.89 4.18 5.54
C GLY A 54 -12.53 3.71 4.14
N TRP A 55 -11.44 2.95 4.00
CA TRP A 55 -10.90 2.50 2.71
C TRP A 55 -11.15 1.02 2.47
N LYS A 56 -11.31 0.65 1.20
CA LYS A 56 -11.33 -0.74 0.76
C LYS A 56 -9.91 -1.21 0.51
N LEU A 57 -9.43 -2.17 1.32
CA LEU A 57 -8.17 -2.87 1.07
C LEU A 57 -8.42 -4.04 0.12
N ALA A 58 -8.15 -3.83 -1.16
CA ALA A 58 -8.27 -4.86 -2.20
C ALA A 58 -7.04 -5.77 -2.19
N ILE A 59 -7.17 -6.91 -1.49
CA ILE A 59 -6.13 -7.94 -1.48
C ILE A 59 -6.06 -8.64 -2.83
N VAL A 60 -4.88 -8.63 -3.46
CA VAL A 60 -4.70 -9.27 -4.75
C VAL A 60 -3.99 -10.60 -4.62
N ASN A 61 -4.74 -11.68 -4.86
CA ASN A 61 -4.21 -13.05 -4.86
C ASN A 61 -3.51 -13.40 -6.18
N ARG A 62 -2.52 -14.30 -6.10
CA ARG A 62 -2.06 -15.05 -7.28
C ARG A 62 -3.03 -16.20 -7.54
N THR A 63 -3.67 -16.17 -8.71
CA THR A 63 -4.65 -17.18 -9.12
C THR A 63 -4.09 -18.30 -10.00
N GLU A 64 -2.89 -18.16 -10.58
CA GLU A 64 -2.36 -19.10 -11.59
C GLU A 64 -0.87 -19.44 -11.35
N LYS A 65 -0.46 -20.67 -11.73
CA LYS A 65 0.95 -21.08 -11.77
C LYS A 65 1.61 -20.52 -13.04
N GLY A 66 2.72 -19.79 -12.89
CA GLY A 66 3.43 -19.14 -14.01
C GLY A 66 3.49 -17.61 -13.90
N PHE A 67 4.16 -16.98 -14.86
CA PHE A 67 4.22 -15.51 -14.98
C PHE A 67 3.18 -15.04 -15.99
N LYS A 68 2.32 -14.09 -15.58
CA LYS A 68 1.31 -13.48 -16.43
C LYS A 68 1.38 -11.97 -16.27
N VAL A 69 1.41 -11.27 -17.39
CA VAL A 69 1.38 -9.81 -17.39
C VAL A 69 -0.01 -9.37 -16.93
N LEU A 70 -0.06 -8.64 -15.82
CA LEU A 70 -1.29 -8.02 -15.35
C LEU A 70 -1.41 -6.64 -16.01
N PRO A 71 -2.55 -6.31 -16.64
CA PRO A 71 -2.71 -5.08 -17.43
C PRO A 71 -2.38 -3.80 -16.67
N ARG A 72 -2.54 -3.82 -15.33
CA ARG A 72 -2.34 -2.65 -14.48
C ARG A 72 -1.99 -3.10 -13.05
N ARG A 73 -0.69 -3.20 -12.76
CA ARG A 73 -0.16 -3.63 -11.45
C ARG A 73 0.60 -2.53 -10.71
N TRP A 74 1.37 -1.75 -11.46
CA TRP A 74 2.20 -0.67 -10.93
C TRP A 74 1.95 0.58 -11.76
N VAL A 75 1.27 1.57 -11.17
CA VAL A 75 1.40 2.93 -11.65
C VAL A 75 2.77 3.40 -11.19
N VAL A 76 3.76 3.32 -12.07
CA VAL A 76 5.08 3.86 -11.78
C VAL A 76 5.01 5.36 -12.00
N GLU A 77 4.85 6.12 -10.93
CA GLU A 77 5.08 7.54 -10.99
C GLU A 77 6.61 7.78 -11.04
N ARG A 78 7.13 8.15 -12.22
CA ARG A 78 8.55 8.49 -12.38
C ARG A 78 8.77 9.92 -11.92
N THR A 79 9.33 10.10 -10.73
CA THR A 79 9.90 11.38 -10.33
C THR A 79 11.31 11.47 -10.92
N LEU A 80 11.49 12.25 -12.00
CA LEU A 80 12.82 12.56 -12.50
C LEU A 80 13.50 13.48 -11.47
N ALA A 81 14.41 12.94 -10.68
CA ALA A 81 15.25 13.76 -9.82
C ALA A 81 16.13 14.64 -10.72
N ARG A 82 15.84 15.94 -10.77
CA ARG A 82 16.76 16.92 -11.32
C ARG A 82 17.88 17.08 -10.30
N ALA A 83 19.09 16.62 -10.62
CA ALA A 83 20.27 17.09 -9.92
C ALA A 83 20.30 18.62 -10.09
N ARG A 84 20.19 19.36 -8.98
CA ARG A 84 20.61 20.77 -9.00
C ARG A 84 22.14 20.77 -9.08
N PRO A 85 22.73 21.65 -9.91
CA PRO A 85 24.18 21.82 -9.96
C PRO A 85 24.74 22.23 -8.59
#